data_AF-A0A2H9ZWS2-F1
#
_entry.id   AF-A0A2H9ZWS2-F1
#
_cell.length_a   1.000
_cell.length_b   1.000
_cell.length_c   1.000
_cell.angle_alpha   90.00
_cell.angle_beta   90.00
_cell.angle_gamma   90.00
#
_symmetry.space_group_name_H-M   'P 1'
#
loop_
_entity.id
_entity.type
_entity.pdbx_description
1 polymer ?
#
loop_
_entity_poly.entity_id
_entity_poly.type
_entity_poly.pdbx_seq_one_letter_code
_entity_poly.pdbx_strand_id
1 'polypeptide(L)'
;MMASIGRFLLPHAALLLLLLLLLRSSAAMTPPASSIPPGNFQPGSTRMAVYAMYFATGLYNAYHSWTPLENPVLMECAQLFYERRTLIAITILATQHRRPVVGRFIIILTDHRFYQVVPLLPFHPQV
;
A
#
# COMPACT_ATOMS: atom_id res chain seq x y z
N MET A 1 -56.41 18.47 38.62
CA MET A 1 -55.10 17.96 39.08
C MET A 1 -54.71 16.81 38.16
N MET A 2 -53.77 17.03 37.23
CA MET A 2 -52.95 15.98 36.59
C MET A 2 -51.89 16.71 35.74
N ALA A 3 -50.66 16.70 36.24
CA ALA A 3 -49.50 17.34 35.63
C ALA A 3 -48.90 16.44 34.56
N SER A 4 -48.67 17.01 33.38
CA SER A 4 -47.99 16.42 32.23
C SER A 4 -46.53 16.10 32.57
N ILE A 5 -46.25 14.83 32.88
CA ILE A 5 -44.90 14.26 32.98
C ILE A 5 -44.39 14.05 31.56
N GLY A 6 -43.61 14.99 31.03
CA GLY A 6 -43.14 14.86 29.65
C GLY A 6 -42.14 15.92 29.22
N ARG A 7 -41.19 16.32 30.07
CA ARG A 7 -40.21 17.36 29.69
C ARG A 7 -38.84 17.22 30.35
N PHE A 8 -38.18 16.06 30.29
CA PHE A 8 -36.77 16.00 30.76
C PHE A 8 -35.82 15.09 29.97
N LEU A 9 -36.19 14.55 28.80
CA LEU A 9 -35.26 13.71 28.01
C LEU A 9 -34.51 14.46 26.89
N LEU A 10 -34.97 15.65 26.49
CA LEU A 10 -34.36 16.46 25.44
C LEU A 10 -32.94 16.99 25.74
N PRO A 11 -32.61 17.49 26.95
CA PRO A 11 -31.28 18.05 27.19
C PRO A 11 -30.20 16.96 27.28
N HIS A 12 -30.55 15.74 27.70
CA HIS A 12 -29.60 14.62 27.80
C HIS A 12 -29.19 14.07 26.43
N ALA A 13 -30.13 13.96 25.49
CA ALA A 13 -29.85 13.53 24.13
C ALA A 13 -28.96 14.53 23.36
N ALA A 14 -29.18 15.83 23.56
CA ALA A 14 -28.35 16.88 22.96
C ALA A 14 -26.90 16.86 23.51
N LEU A 15 -26.73 16.56 24.79
CA LEU A 15 -25.41 16.47 25.43
C LEU A 15 -24.61 15.26 24.90
N LEU A 16 -25.27 14.10 24.71
CA LEU A 16 -24.65 12.91 24.11
C LEU A 16 -24.22 13.15 22.66
N LEU A 17 -25.03 13.85 21.86
CA LEU A 17 -24.67 14.22 20.49
C LEU A 17 -23.46 15.16 20.45
N LEU A 18 -23.37 16.12 21.37
CA LEU A 18 -22.24 17.04 21.46
C LEU A 18 -20.94 16.30 21.84
N LEU A 19 -21.03 15.34 22.77
CA LEU A 19 -19.90 14.49 23.18
C LEU A 19 -19.41 13.58 22.05
N LEU A 20 -20.32 12.99 21.27
CA LEU A 20 -19.99 12.19 20.08
C LEU A 20 -19.35 13.02 18.97
N LEU A 21 -19.80 14.28 18.79
CA LEU A 21 -19.19 15.22 17.85
C LEU A 21 -17.76 15.62 18.27
N LEU A 22 -17.55 15.90 19.55
CA LEU A 22 -16.21 16.22 20.09
C LEU A 22 -15.23 15.05 19.96
N LEU A 23 -15.70 13.81 20.19
CA LEU A 23 -14.88 12.59 20.00
C LEU A 23 -14.48 12.35 18.53
N ARG A 24 -15.26 12.81 17.56
CA ARG A 24 -14.89 12.74 16.14
C ARG A 24 -13.86 13.81 15.75
N SER A 25 -13.86 14.97 16.40
CA SER A 25 -12.90 16.04 16.13
C SER A 25 -11.51 15.81 16.73
N SER A 26 -11.35 14.89 17.68
CA SER A 26 -10.04 14.54 18.25
C SER A 26 -9.30 13.43 17.52
N ALA A 27 -9.83 12.93 16.39
CA ALA A 27 -9.02 12.18 15.44
C ALA A 27 -8.13 13.16 14.67
N ALA A 28 -7.20 13.81 15.38
CA ALA A 28 -5.99 14.30 14.77
C ALA A 28 -5.32 13.06 14.17
N MET A 29 -5.56 12.87 12.89
CA MET A 29 -4.94 11.86 12.06
C MET A 29 -3.45 12.18 12.08
N THR A 30 -2.75 11.67 13.09
CA THR A 30 -1.32 11.57 13.05
C THR A 30 -1.04 10.73 11.81
N PRO A 31 -0.44 11.31 10.75
CA PRO A 31 0.08 10.45 9.71
C PRO A 31 1.03 9.50 10.43
N PRO A 32 0.95 8.18 10.20
CA PRO A 32 1.97 7.29 10.73
C PRO A 32 3.29 7.91 10.34
N ALA A 33 4.17 8.14 11.31
CA ALA A 33 5.52 8.61 11.07
C ALA A 33 6.25 7.52 10.29
N SER A 34 5.97 7.43 8.99
CA SER A 34 6.81 6.77 8.03
C SER A 34 8.02 7.68 7.94
N SER A 35 9.08 7.30 8.64
CA SER A 35 10.39 7.94 8.67
C SER A 35 11.14 7.83 7.34
N ILE A 36 10.44 7.54 6.25
CA ILE A 36 10.95 7.68 4.89
C ILE A 36 10.66 9.14 4.51
N PRO A 37 11.65 10.06 4.50
CA PRO A 37 11.42 11.37 3.91
C PRO A 37 10.81 11.14 2.51
N PRO A 38 9.84 11.95 2.06
CA PRO A 38 9.25 11.79 0.73
C PRO A 38 10.36 11.89 -0.30
N GLY A 39 10.94 10.75 -0.63
CA GLY A 39 12.02 10.63 -1.57
C GLY A 39 11.40 10.87 -2.92
N ASN A 40 11.97 11.79 -3.69
CA ASN A 40 11.52 12.04 -5.06
C ASN A 40 11.84 10.81 -5.90
N PHE A 41 10.96 9.82 -5.86
CA PHE A 41 10.96 8.67 -6.74
C PHE A 41 11.05 9.17 -8.18
N GLN A 42 12.13 8.80 -8.85
CA GLN A 42 12.35 9.12 -10.25
C GLN A 42 11.84 7.96 -11.11
N PRO A 43 11.34 8.22 -12.32
CA PRO A 43 11.10 7.16 -13.29
C PRO A 43 12.35 6.29 -13.47
N GLY A 44 12.18 4.98 -13.41
CA GLY A 44 13.26 4.04 -13.70
C GLY A 44 13.56 4.00 -15.20
N SER A 45 14.81 3.74 -15.58
CA SER A 45 15.13 3.48 -17.00
C SER A 45 14.40 2.22 -17.49
N THR A 46 14.03 2.18 -18.78
CA THR A 46 13.34 1.03 -19.39
C THR A 46 14.10 -0.29 -19.15
N ARG A 47 15.44 -0.27 -19.30
CA ARG A 47 16.28 -1.45 -19.10
C ARG A 47 16.21 -1.96 -17.66
N MET A 48 16.30 -1.06 -16.69
CA MET A 48 16.21 -1.42 -15.29
C MET A 48 14.81 -1.92 -14.93
N ALA A 49 13.77 -1.29 -15.48
CA ALA A 49 12.39 -1.65 -15.22
C ALA A 49 12.06 -3.08 -15.72
N VAL A 50 12.52 -3.43 -16.93
CA VAL A 50 12.39 -4.78 -17.47
C VAL A 50 13.16 -5.79 -16.62
N TYR A 51 14.40 -5.47 -16.23
CA TYR A 51 15.19 -6.34 -15.35
C TYR A 51 14.50 -6.56 -14.00
N ALA A 52 14.04 -5.49 -13.36
CA ALA A 52 13.33 -5.51 -12.08
C ALA A 52 12.07 -6.37 -12.15
N MET A 53 11.28 -6.24 -13.23
CA MET A 53 10.07 -7.04 -13.45
C MET A 53 10.37 -8.54 -13.50
N TYR A 54 11.29 -8.97 -14.37
CA TYR A 54 11.63 -10.39 -14.50
C TYR A 54 12.23 -10.94 -13.20
N PHE A 55 13.08 -10.15 -12.56
CA PHE A 55 13.72 -10.54 -11.31
C PHE A 55 12.73 -10.74 -10.17
N ALA A 56 11.86 -9.75 -9.93
CA ALA A 56 10.87 -9.82 -8.86
C ALA A 56 9.84 -10.92 -9.09
N THR A 57 9.38 -11.08 -10.34
CA THR A 57 8.43 -12.14 -10.71
C THR A 57 9.06 -13.52 -10.54
N GLY A 58 10.31 -13.70 -11.00
CA GLY A 58 11.04 -14.96 -10.85
C GLY A 58 11.23 -15.35 -9.39
N LEU A 59 11.64 -14.40 -8.53
CA LEU A 59 11.76 -14.63 -7.10
C LEU A 59 10.42 -14.94 -6.43
N TYR A 60 9.37 -14.19 -6.77
CA TYR A 60 8.03 -14.47 -6.24
C TYR A 60 7.57 -15.90 -6.57
N ASN A 61 7.69 -16.31 -7.84
CA ASN A 61 7.27 -17.62 -8.31
C ASN A 61 8.12 -18.76 -7.70
N ALA A 62 9.40 -18.52 -7.42
CA ALA A 62 10.24 -19.51 -6.73
C ALA A 62 9.74 -19.81 -5.31
N TYR A 63 9.20 -18.82 -4.60
CA TYR A 63 8.63 -18.99 -3.26
C TYR A 63 7.14 -19.34 -3.24
N HIS A 64 6.40 -19.06 -4.33
CA HIS A 64 4.95 -19.25 -4.44
C HIS A 64 4.58 -20.13 -5.64
N SER A 65 5.26 -21.27 -5.78
CA SER A 65 5.15 -22.15 -6.96
C SER A 65 3.74 -22.68 -7.25
N TRP A 66 2.87 -22.73 -6.24
CA TRP A 66 1.47 -23.15 -6.40
C TRP A 66 0.54 -22.08 -6.99
N THR A 67 0.97 -20.80 -6.98
CA THR A 67 0.19 -19.64 -7.46
C THR A 67 1.07 -18.69 -8.27
N PRO A 68 1.70 -19.15 -9.36
CA PRO A 68 2.68 -18.34 -10.10
C PRO A 68 2.01 -17.15 -10.80
N LEU A 69 2.78 -16.07 -10.94
CA LEU A 69 2.47 -14.97 -11.83
C LEU A 69 2.96 -15.30 -13.24
N GLU A 70 2.05 -15.21 -14.20
CA GLU A 70 2.28 -15.50 -15.62
C GLU A 70 2.18 -14.22 -16.44
N ASN A 71 2.91 -14.15 -17.56
CA ASN A 71 2.85 -13.04 -18.53
C ASN A 71 2.93 -11.63 -17.89
N PRO A 72 3.95 -11.32 -17.07
CA PRO A 72 4.06 -10.02 -16.43
C PRO A 72 4.29 -8.91 -17.47
N VAL A 73 3.49 -7.85 -17.36
CA VAL A 73 3.59 -6.61 -18.13
C VAL A 73 3.92 -5.48 -17.17
N LEU A 74 4.99 -4.76 -17.45
CA LEU A 74 5.38 -3.60 -16.65
C LEU A 74 4.37 -2.48 -16.83
N MET A 75 3.81 -1.99 -15.73
CA MET A 75 2.95 -0.80 -15.72
C MET A 75 3.76 0.44 -15.30
N GLU A 76 4.48 0.33 -14.20
CA GLU A 76 5.23 1.44 -13.62
C GLU A 76 6.55 0.95 -13.04
N CYS A 77 7.57 1.79 -13.12
CA CYS A 77 8.84 1.60 -12.44
C CYS A 77 9.33 2.94 -11.92
N ALA A 78 9.58 3.00 -10.63
CA ALA A 78 10.17 4.14 -9.98
C ALA A 78 11.41 3.71 -9.18
N GLN A 79 12.37 4.59 -9.06
CA GLN A 79 13.60 4.38 -8.30
C GLN A 79 13.84 5.53 -7.33
N LEU A 80 14.40 5.18 -6.17
CA LEU A 80 14.86 6.13 -5.18
C LEU A 80 16.28 5.76 -4.78
N PHE A 81 17.20 6.70 -4.94
CA PHE A 81 18.56 6.58 -4.42
C PHE A 81 18.58 7.15 -3.00
N TYR A 82 18.95 6.32 -2.03
CA TYR A 82 19.03 6.71 -0.63
C TYR A 82 20.35 6.19 -0.05
N GLU A 83 21.30 7.11 0.16
CA GLU A 83 22.65 6.80 0.66
C GLU A 83 23.31 5.66 -0.16
N ARG A 84 23.51 4.49 0.47
CA ARG A 84 24.12 3.27 -0.10
C ARG A 84 23.08 2.24 -0.59
N ARG A 85 21.85 2.69 -0.78
CA ARG A 85 20.72 1.86 -1.17
C ARG A 85 20.04 2.44 -2.41
N THR A 86 19.63 1.56 -3.29
CA THR A 86 18.69 1.89 -4.37
C THR A 86 17.41 1.12 -4.12
N LEU A 87 16.31 1.83 -3.94
CA LEU A 87 14.98 1.23 -3.91
C LEU A 87 14.37 1.31 -5.30
N ILE A 88 13.85 0.19 -5.81
CA ILE A 88 13.12 0.13 -7.06
C ILE A 88 11.72 -0.35 -6.73
N ALA A 89 10.72 0.50 -6.96
CA ALA A 89 9.32 0.13 -6.87
C ALA A 89 8.82 -0.19 -8.27
N ILE A 90 8.21 -1.36 -8.47
CA ILE A 90 7.56 -1.73 -9.72
C ILE A 90 6.10 -2.07 -9.48
N THR A 91 5.27 -1.67 -10.44
CA THR A 91 3.90 -2.15 -10.59
C THR A 91 3.83 -2.97 -11.87
N ILE A 92 3.27 -4.17 -11.79
CA ILE A 92 3.09 -5.07 -12.93
C ILE A 92 1.62 -5.48 -13.04
N LEU A 93 1.17 -5.72 -14.26
CA LEU A 93 -0.04 -6.48 -14.54
C LEU A 93 0.40 -7.90 -14.91
N ALA A 94 -0.11 -8.91 -14.22
CA ALA A 94 0.20 -10.31 -14.51
C ALA A 94 -1.09 -11.13 -14.55
N THR A 95 -0.99 -12.38 -14.99
CA THR A 95 -2.07 -13.36 -14.91
C THR A 95 -1.79 -14.32 -13.76
N GLN A 96 -2.79 -14.55 -12.91
CA GLN A 96 -2.75 -15.55 -11.85
C GLN A 96 -4.06 -16.33 -11.87
N HIS A 97 -4.01 -17.65 -12.00
CA HIS A 97 -5.21 -18.50 -12.16
C HIS A 97 -6.19 -18.00 -13.25
N ARG A 98 -5.65 -17.61 -14.41
CA ARG A 98 -6.42 -17.06 -15.55
C ARG A 98 -7.11 -15.72 -15.28
N ARG A 99 -6.78 -15.03 -14.19
CA ARG A 99 -7.31 -13.70 -13.86
C ARG A 99 -6.20 -12.66 -13.91
N PRO A 100 -6.48 -11.45 -14.42
CA PRO A 100 -5.53 -10.35 -14.32
C PRO A 100 -5.38 -9.94 -12.84
N VAL A 101 -4.14 -9.77 -12.40
CA VAL A 101 -3.79 -9.30 -11.07
C VAL A 101 -2.76 -8.19 -11.16
N VAL A 102 -2.93 -7.15 -10.33
CA VAL A 102 -1.89 -6.12 -10.17
C VAL A 102 -0.93 -6.53 -9.08
N GLY A 103 0.34 -6.60 -9.45
CA GLY A 103 1.44 -6.85 -8.54
C GLY A 103 2.27 -5.62 -8.27
N ARG A 104 2.68 -5.47 -7.01
CA ARG A 104 3.59 -4.42 -6.57
C ARG A 104 4.75 -5.05 -5.84
N PHE A 105 5.95 -4.65 -6.24
CA PHE A 105 7.19 -5.12 -5.62
C PHE A 105 8.08 -3.94 -5.28
N ILE A 106 8.76 -4.05 -4.15
CA ILE A 106 9.90 -3.19 -3.83
C ILE A 106 11.16 -4.06 -3.85
N ILE A 107 12.12 -3.65 -4.65
CA ILE A 107 13.45 -4.24 -4.72
C ILE A 107 14.40 -3.30 -4.00
N ILE A 108 15.08 -3.80 -2.97
CA ILE A 108 16.07 -3.05 -2.21
C ILE A 108 17.44 -3.57 -2.64
N LEU A 109 18.21 -2.74 -3.33
CA LEU A 109 19.59 -2.99 -3.71
C LEU A 109 20.51 -2.29 -2.70
N THR A 110 21.53 -3.01 -2.22
CA THR A 110 22.58 -2.46 -1.37
C THR A 110 23.93 -2.61 -2.05
N ASP A 111 24.89 -1.74 -1.74
CA ASP A 111 26.25 -1.75 -2.31
C ASP A 111 26.97 -3.11 -2.20
N HIS A 112 26.56 -3.95 -1.25
CA HIS A 112 27.09 -5.29 -1.02
C HIS A 112 26.44 -6.38 -1.88
N ARG A 113 25.72 -6.02 -2.96
CA ARG A 113 24.98 -6.93 -3.86
C ARG A 113 23.86 -7.73 -3.19
N PHE A 114 23.52 -7.44 -1.94
CA PHE A 114 22.30 -7.99 -1.36
C PHE A 114 21.11 -7.29 -1.98
N TYR A 115 20.22 -8.12 -2.52
CA TYR A 115 18.92 -7.72 -3.00
C TYR A 115 17.85 -8.33 -2.11
N GLN A 116 16.85 -7.53 -1.75
CA GLN A 116 15.64 -8.02 -1.12
C GLN A 116 14.47 -7.67 -2.04
N VAL A 117 13.64 -8.65 -2.38
CA VAL A 117 12.37 -8.43 -3.07
C VAL A 117 11.25 -8.57 -2.06
N VAL A 118 10.51 -7.50 -1.88
CA VAL A 118 9.35 -7.44 -0.99
C VAL A 118 8.09 -7.36 -1.84
N PRO A 119 7.29 -8.45 -1.91
CA PRO A 119 5.96 -8.37 -2.51
C PRO A 119 5.03 -7.56 -1.61
N LEU A 120 4.31 -6.61 -2.18
CA LEU A 120 3.30 -5.83 -1.46
C LEU A 120 1.93 -6.48 -1.70
N LEU A 121 1.46 -7.25 -0.73
CA LEU A 121 0.18 -7.98 -0.75
C LEU A 121 -1.00 -7.12 -0.26
N PRO A 122 -2.24 -7.43 -0.66
CA PRO A 122 -2.64 -8.45 -1.64
C PRO A 122 -2.44 -8.04 -3.11
N PHE A 123 -2.17 -9.01 -3.98
CA PHE A 123 -2.37 -8.86 -5.43
C PHE A 123 -3.88 -8.78 -5.67
N HIS A 124 -4.40 -7.59 -5.99
CA HIS A 124 -5.83 -7.43 -6.21
C HIS A 124 -6.17 -7.85 -7.64
N PRO A 125 -7.15 -8.75 -7.84
CA PRO A 125 -7.69 -8.97 -9.17
C PRO A 125 -8.32 -7.66 -9.67
N GLN A 126 -7.99 -7.24 -10.88
CA GLN A 126 -8.73 -6.15 -11.51
C GLN A 126 -10.08 -6.71 -11.98
N VAL A 127 -11.16 -6.14 -11.45
CA VAL A 127 -12.55 -6.46 -11.78
C VAL A 127 -12.91 -5.87 -13.13
#